data_AF-A0A4U3KF77-F1
#
_entry.id   AF-A0A4U3KF77-F1
#
_cell.length_a   1.000
_cell.length_b   1.000
_cell.length_c   1.000
_cell.angle_alpha   90.00
_cell.angle_beta   90.00
_cell.angle_gamma   90.00
#
_symmetry.space_group_name_H-M   'P 1'
#
loop_
_entity.id
_entity.type
_entity.pdbx_description
1 polymer ?
#
loop_
_entity_poly.entity_id
_entity_poly.type
_entity_poly.pdbx_seq_one_letter_code
_entity_poly.pdbx_strand_id
1 'polypeptide(L)' 'AVSFPAGVLGADNTYGHVAFVEKVFKDGSILISEMNVKGLNVVSTRTISADETHLMNYIVPKDK' A
#
# COMPACT_ATOMS: atom_id res chain seq x y z
N ALA A 1 -1.61 8.19 -2.55
CA ALA A 1 -0.64 7.08 -2.54
C ALA A 1 -0.43 6.63 -1.10
N VAL A 2 0.12 5.44 -0.91
CA VAL A 2 0.47 4.89 0.40
C VAL A 2 1.93 4.43 0.38
N SER A 3 2.67 4.74 1.44
CA SER A 3 4.06 4.35 1.63
C SER A 3 4.21 3.41 2.82
N PHE A 4 4.89 2.29 2.58
CA PHE A 4 5.22 1.27 3.56
C PHE A 4 6.68 1.47 3.99
N PRO A 5 6.97 1.57 5.30
CA PRO A 5 8.33 1.50 5.80
C PRO A 5 9.01 0.16 5.45
N ALA A 6 10.32 0.13 5.57
CA ALA A 6 11.10 -1.07 5.28
C ALA A 6 10.64 -2.28 6.15
N GLY A 7 10.42 -3.42 5.51
CA GLY A 7 9.98 -4.67 6.16
C GLY A 7 8.51 -4.70 6.62
N VAL A 8 7.75 -3.61 6.50
CA VAL A 8 6.34 -3.56 6.93
C VAL A 8 5.44 -4.22 5.89
N LEU A 9 4.57 -5.14 6.32
CA LEU A 9 3.55 -5.80 5.48
C LEU A 9 4.12 -6.46 4.20
N GLY A 10 5.34 -7.00 4.31
CA GLY A 10 6.05 -7.65 3.22
C GLY A 10 6.74 -6.70 2.24
N ALA A 11 6.89 -5.42 2.60
CA ALA A 11 7.72 -4.47 1.87
C ALA A 11 9.21 -4.86 1.93
N ASP A 12 10.00 -4.36 0.98
CA ASP A 12 11.44 -4.61 0.95
C ASP A 12 12.12 -4.14 2.25
N ASN A 13 13.08 -4.92 2.76
CA ASN A 13 13.74 -4.65 4.05
C ASN A 13 14.71 -3.45 4.02
N THR A 14 15.05 -2.94 2.84
CA THR A 14 15.90 -1.76 2.68
C THR A 14 15.11 -0.57 2.15
N TYR A 15 14.28 -0.77 1.12
CA TYR A 15 13.65 0.32 0.38
C TYR A 15 12.21 0.62 0.82
N GLY A 16 11.56 -0.28 1.55
CA GLY A 16 10.12 -0.19 1.79
C GLY A 16 9.31 -0.43 0.52
N HIS A 17 8.14 0.17 0.44
CA HIS A 17 7.27 0.05 -0.74
C HIS A 17 6.33 1.26 -0.90
N VAL A 18 5.81 1.48 -2.10
CA VAL A 18 4.74 2.45 -2.37
C VAL A 18 3.70 1.82 -3.27
N ALA A 19 2.43 2.05 -2.93
CA ALA A 19 1.27 1.60 -3.69
C ALA A 19 0.26 2.74 -3.88
N PHE A 20 -0.74 2.51 -4.72
CA PHE A 20 -1.87 3.42 -4.89
C PHE A 20 -3.10 2.86 -4.15
N VAL A 21 -3.85 3.73 -3.47
CA VAL A 21 -5.10 3.36 -2.80
C VAL A 21 -6.24 3.53 -3.78
N GLU A 22 -6.81 2.41 -4.22
CA GLU A 22 -7.91 2.39 -5.20
C GLU A 22 -9.28 2.57 -4.53
N LYS A 23 -9.42 2.05 -3.31
CA LYS A 23 -10.68 2.12 -2.56
C LYS A 23 -10.42 2.04 -1.06
N VAL A 24 -11.19 2.82 -0.30
CA VAL A 24 -11.35 2.65 1.15
C VAL A 24 -12.73 2.01 1.36
N PHE A 25 -12.75 0.84 2.02
CA PHE A 25 -13.99 0.13 2.34
C PHE A 25 -14.64 0.68 3.62
N LYS A 26 -15.89 0.30 3.86
CA LYS A 26 -16.67 0.79 5.01
C LYS A 26 -16.10 0.35 6.36
N ASP A 27 -15.44 -0.80 6.39
CA ASP A 27 -14.79 -1.36 7.58
C ASP A 27 -13.40 -0.75 7.85
N GLY A 28 -12.94 0.17 7.01
CA GLY A 28 -11.62 0.81 7.13
C GLY A 28 -10.50 0.05 6.41
N SER A 29 -10.75 -1.15 5.88
CA SER A 29 -9.79 -1.81 5.01
C SER A 29 -9.59 -1.04 3.70
N ILE A 30 -8.46 -1.25 3.04
CA ILE A 30 -8.15 -0.57 1.77
C ILE A 30 -7.80 -1.58 0.67
N LEU A 31 -8.28 -1.32 -0.54
CA LEU A 31 -7.79 -1.96 -1.76
C LEU A 31 -6.64 -1.13 -2.30
N ILE A 32 -5.50 -1.79 -2.55
CA ILE A 32 -4.35 -1.17 -3.19
C ILE A 32 -4.03 -1.80 -4.55
N SER A 33 -3.45 -0.99 -5.44
CA SER A 33 -2.73 -1.46 -6.63
C SER A 33 -1.24 -1.16 -6.47
N GLU A 34 -0.40 -2.13 -6.83
CA GLU A 34 1.04 -2.07 -6.63
C GLU A 34 1.79 -2.88 -7.69
N MET A 35 3.11 -2.72 -7.78
CA MET A 35 3.92 -3.47 -8.75
C MET A 35 5.15 -4.09 -8.11
N ASN A 36 5.66 -5.15 -8.74
CA ASN A 36 6.89 -5.85 -8.33
C ASN A 36 6.81 -6.59 -6.99
N VAL A 37 5.63 -6.74 -6.40
CA VAL A 37 5.42 -7.56 -5.18
C VAL A 37 5.17 -9.03 -5.52
N LYS A 38 4.44 -9.31 -6.60
CA LYS A 38 4.17 -10.68 -7.07
C LYS A 38 5.17 -11.20 -8.11
N GLY A 39 6.11 -10.36 -8.53
CA GLY A 39 7.13 -10.69 -9.54
C GLY A 39 7.55 -9.47 -10.33
N LEU A 40 8.72 -9.55 -10.97
CA LEU A 40 9.27 -8.45 -11.76
C LEU A 40 8.30 -8.00 -12.86
N ASN A 41 8.00 -6.70 -12.90
CA ASN A 41 7.11 -6.07 -13.87
C ASN A 41 5.66 -6.60 -13.85
N VAL A 42 5.22 -7.10 -12.70
CA VAL A 42 3.83 -7.55 -12.48
C VAL A 42 3.10 -6.51 -11.64
N VAL A 43 2.00 -5.98 -12.19
CA VAL A 43 1.02 -5.19 -11.45
C VAL A 43 0.05 -6.14 -10.76
N SER A 44 -0.21 -5.91 -9.49
CA SER A 44 -1.14 -6.71 -8.69
C SER A 44 -1.95 -5.84 -7.74
N THR A 45 -3.02 -6.42 -7.19
CA THR A 45 -3.81 -5.79 -6.14
C THR A 45 -3.86 -6.69 -4.90
N ARG A 46 -4.04 -6.07 -3.74
CA ARG A 46 -4.42 -6.78 -2.50
C ARG A 46 -5.21 -5.87 -1.58
N THR A 47 -5.89 -6.47 -0.62
CA THR A 47 -6.58 -5.74 0.44
C THR A 47 -5.69 -5.72 1.68
N ILE A 48 -5.50 -4.54 2.27
CA ILE A 48 -4.86 -4.37 3.58
C ILE A 48 -5.97 -4.25 4.62
N SER A 49 -5.88 -5.02 5.69
CA SER A 49 -6.89 -5.01 6.74
C SER A 49 -6.94 -3.66 7.46
N ALA A 50 -8.10 -3.32 8.04
CA ALA A 50 -8.27 -2.07 8.78
C ALA A 50 -7.24 -1.93 9.91
N ASP A 51 -6.99 -3.03 10.63
CA ASP A 51 -6.05 -3.08 11.76
C ASP A 51 -4.60 -2.82 11.34
N GLU A 52 -4.24 -3.02 10.08
CA GLU A 52 -2.87 -2.81 9.57
C GLU A 52 -2.66 -1.43 8.95
N THR A 53 -3.74 -0.69 8.66
CA THR A 53 -3.65 0.61 7.95
C THR A 53 -2.81 1.66 8.67
N HIS A 54 -2.69 1.55 10.00
CA HIS A 54 -1.89 2.46 10.82
C HIS A 54 -0.37 2.26 10.69
N LEU A 55 0.08 1.16 10.07
CA LEU A 55 1.50 0.83 9.90
C LEU A 55 2.17 1.57 8.73
N MET A 56 1.41 2.37 7.98
CA MET A 56 1.81 2.97 6.71
C MET A 56 1.41 4.45 6.67
N ASN A 57 2.05 5.21 5.76
CA ASN A 57 1.83 6.64 5.60
C ASN A 57 1.02 6.95 4.35
N TYR A 58 0.03 7.83 4.46
CA TYR A 58 -0.81 8.26 3.35
C TYR A 58 -0.36 9.60 2.80
N ILE A 59 -0.20 9.67 1.47
CA ILE A 59 0.22 10.87 0.75
C ILE A 59 -0.94 11.30 -0.14
N VAL A 60 -1.47 12.50 0.12
CA VAL A 60 -2.55 13.11 -0.66
C VAL A 60 -1.98 13.97 -1.80
N PRO A 61 -2.65 14.06 -2.96
CA PRO A 61 -2.25 14.98 -4.02
C PRO A 61 -2.25 16.43 -3.53
N LYS A 62 -1.36 17.26 -4.09
CA LYS A 62 -1.20 18.66 -3.67
C LYS A 62 -2.46 19.51 -3.87
N ASP A 63 -3.23 19.22 -4.92
CA ASP A 63 -4.34 20.07 -5.38
C ASP A 63 -5.72 19.41 -5.18
N LYS A 64 -5.84 18.56 -4.14
CA LYS A 64 -7.14 18.05 -3.67
C LYS A 64 -7.53 18.71 -2.36
#